data_AF-S4RHW3-F1
#
_entry.id   AF-S4RHW3-F1
#
_cell.length_a   1.000
_cell.length_b   1.000
_cell.length_c   1.000
_cell.angle_alpha   90.00
_cell.angle_beta   90.00
_cell.angle_gamma   90.00
#
_symmetry.space_group_name_H-M   'P 1'
#
loop_
_entity.id
_entity.type
_entity.pdbx_description
1 polymer ?
#
loop_
_entity_poly.entity_id
_entity_poly.type
_entity_poly.pdbx_seq_one_letter_code
_entity_poly.pdbx_strand_id
1 'polypeptide(L)'
;MQPICHTHGFVLDGYPLTQRQVRLLDARGIVPVIVVALQLASSEVLQRGFQDCKEPGRSYPQLDSPQALAVKMSHHQREVAAVQDFYKRQHQNWILMDGTRSKWWLWTEVLRHVAVSVRQIQDYLHDIGRGWAARIEGLCVTPEECEVRLGEFREYCPVSLALRGEYVCCDAPSLQWTAEFCGHYYKMASETDLQIFLKSPEQFTAPLAPRALPPSDALPRPLTPAQVKQMFPKQVELQGYCPVTYLDGQLSYDCLVNGSMEFAAEYRGKVYTCLSETARQSFLNRLPEKYSDIKLPKKLPPKRVPISLTSLPMLGYLEQGLSTALVKALSAVGCLKPKYPFLSLHRSALLLVAFHLKTLNPRSSEHVKTEYKQRLRRFEECCELLVHLGSTMPRAFQPIDQRPPALEHSMQTFLAIEKRGSKYLDKSAGMTQVGLV
;
A
#
# COMPACT_ATOMS: atom_id res chain seq x y z
N MET A 1 -43.93 22.48 -12.93
CA MET A 1 -43.66 22.94 -11.55
C MET A 1 -44.33 24.29 -11.35
N GLN A 2 -44.78 24.61 -10.14
CA GLN A 2 -45.25 25.97 -9.83
C GLN A 2 -44.09 26.97 -9.97
N PRO A 3 -44.36 28.23 -10.40
CA PRO A 3 -43.31 29.24 -10.60
C PRO A 3 -42.56 29.58 -9.30
N ILE A 4 -43.20 29.39 -8.14
CA ILE A 4 -42.59 29.60 -6.82
C ILE A 4 -41.42 28.64 -6.60
N CYS A 5 -41.53 27.38 -7.03
CA CYS A 5 -40.47 26.38 -6.87
C CYS A 5 -39.19 26.73 -7.65
N HIS A 6 -39.31 27.47 -8.75
CA HIS A 6 -38.14 27.90 -9.55
C HIS A 6 -37.44 29.11 -8.93
N THR A 7 -38.17 29.95 -8.18
CA THR A 7 -37.64 31.20 -7.62
C THR A 7 -37.17 31.05 -6.17
N HIS A 8 -37.87 30.22 -5.38
CA HIS A 8 -37.60 30.06 -3.93
C HIS A 8 -36.98 28.69 -3.60
N GLY A 9 -36.85 27.81 -4.59
CA GLY A 9 -36.45 26.43 -4.38
C GLY A 9 -37.57 25.57 -3.77
N PHE A 10 -37.23 24.33 -3.45
CA PHE A 10 -38.13 23.37 -2.82
C PHE A 10 -37.32 22.32 -2.05
N VAL A 11 -37.97 21.65 -1.09
CA VAL A 11 -37.40 20.51 -0.37
C VAL A 11 -38.19 19.27 -0.76
N LEU A 12 -37.50 18.23 -1.21
CA LEU A 12 -38.10 16.92 -1.44
C LEU A 12 -37.92 16.08 -0.18
N ASP A 13 -39.03 15.72 0.44
CA ASP A 13 -39.05 14.79 1.57
C ASP A 13 -39.61 13.44 1.11
N GLY A 14 -38.89 12.36 1.40
CA GLY A 14 -39.28 10.99 1.03
C GLY A 14 -39.18 10.65 -0.47
N TYR A 15 -38.53 11.48 -1.30
CA TYR A 15 -38.29 11.21 -2.72
C TYR A 15 -36.96 11.82 -3.18
N PRO A 16 -36.11 11.13 -3.97
CA PRO A 16 -36.28 9.78 -4.53
C PRO A 16 -35.85 8.65 -3.57
N LEU A 17 -36.50 7.50 -3.68
CA LEU A 17 -36.24 6.28 -2.90
C LEU A 17 -35.59 5.15 -3.70
N THR A 18 -35.63 5.22 -5.04
CA THR A 18 -35.13 4.17 -5.93
C THR A 18 -34.31 4.76 -7.08
N GLN A 19 -33.41 3.96 -7.66
CA GLN A 19 -32.58 4.39 -8.79
C GLN A 19 -33.42 4.81 -10.02
N ARG A 20 -34.61 4.23 -10.19
CA ARG A 20 -35.52 4.61 -11.29
C ARG A 20 -36.07 6.03 -11.09
N GLN A 21 -36.39 6.40 -9.86
CA GLN A 21 -36.88 7.74 -9.52
C GLN A 21 -35.78 8.78 -9.68
N VAL A 22 -34.55 8.47 -9.28
CA VAL A 22 -33.38 9.32 -9.53
C VAL A 22 -33.23 9.62 -11.02
N ARG A 23 -33.26 8.60 -11.88
CA ARG A 23 -33.21 8.77 -13.34
C ARG A 23 -34.35 9.62 -13.90
N LEU A 24 -35.55 9.54 -13.32
CA LEU A 24 -36.69 10.36 -13.74
C LEU A 24 -36.54 11.83 -13.34
N LEU A 25 -35.90 12.12 -12.21
CA LEU A 25 -35.57 13.49 -11.80
C LEU A 25 -34.49 14.08 -12.71
N ASP A 26 -33.44 13.31 -12.93
CA ASP A 26 -32.30 13.68 -13.77
C ASP A 26 -32.74 13.96 -15.23
N ALA A 27 -33.57 13.08 -15.80
CA ALA A 27 -34.15 13.29 -17.13
C ALA A 27 -35.05 14.54 -17.26
N ARG A 28 -35.47 15.13 -16.13
CA ARG A 28 -36.22 16.40 -16.09
C ARG A 28 -35.36 17.59 -15.66
N GLY A 29 -34.05 17.40 -15.49
CA GLY A 29 -33.12 18.43 -15.01
C GLY A 29 -33.40 18.85 -13.55
N ILE A 30 -34.01 17.98 -12.75
CA ILE A 30 -34.32 18.28 -11.34
C ILE A 30 -33.22 17.69 -10.48
N VAL A 31 -32.20 18.49 -10.16
CA VAL A 31 -31.07 18.08 -9.33
C VAL A 31 -31.16 18.76 -7.96
N PRO A 32 -31.30 18.02 -6.86
CA PRO A 32 -31.19 18.58 -5.51
C PRO A 32 -29.79 19.16 -5.31
N VAL A 33 -29.69 20.40 -4.81
CA VAL A 33 -28.39 21.02 -4.52
C VAL A 33 -27.70 20.34 -3.32
N ILE A 34 -28.48 19.90 -2.34
CA ILE A 34 -28.01 19.18 -1.17
C ILE A 34 -28.94 17.98 -0.93
N VAL A 35 -28.35 16.82 -0.65
CA VAL A 35 -29.07 15.63 -0.18
C VAL A 35 -28.61 15.33 1.24
N VAL A 36 -29.49 15.50 2.22
CA VAL A 36 -29.21 15.20 3.63
C VAL A 36 -29.76 13.81 3.97
N ALA A 37 -28.88 12.93 4.45
CA ALA A 37 -29.24 11.61 4.91
C ALA A 37 -28.97 11.46 6.41
N LEU A 38 -30.02 11.19 7.17
CA LEU A 38 -29.94 10.93 8.60
C LEU A 38 -29.59 9.46 8.83
N GLN A 39 -28.43 9.21 9.41
CA GLN A 39 -27.96 7.88 9.77
C GLN A 39 -28.44 7.52 11.18
N LEU A 40 -29.13 6.38 11.28
CA LEU A 40 -29.61 5.80 12.53
C LEU A 40 -29.48 4.27 12.46
N ALA A 41 -29.31 3.64 13.63
CA ALA A 41 -29.37 2.20 13.72
C ALA A 41 -30.80 1.70 13.45
N SER A 42 -30.94 0.59 12.72
CA SER A 42 -32.25 0.03 12.34
C SER A 42 -33.14 -0.26 13.56
N SER A 43 -32.56 -0.70 14.68
CA SER A 43 -33.27 -0.93 15.93
C SER A 43 -33.89 0.36 16.50
N GLU A 44 -33.13 1.44 16.47
CA GLU A 44 -33.56 2.74 16.96
C GLU A 44 -34.65 3.36 16.07
N VAL A 45 -34.52 3.22 14.74
CA VAL A 45 -35.57 3.68 13.82
C VAL A 45 -36.89 2.94 14.06
N LEU A 46 -36.85 1.61 14.22
CA LEU A 46 -38.05 0.82 14.51
C LEU A 46 -38.65 1.18 15.88
N GLN A 47 -37.81 1.39 16.90
CA GLN A 47 -38.27 1.78 18.24
C GLN A 47 -38.94 3.15 18.22
N ARG A 48 -38.31 4.16 17.59
CA ARG A 48 -38.88 5.52 17.45
C ARG A 48 -40.16 5.48 16.62
N GLY A 49 -40.18 4.76 15.50
CA GLY A 49 -41.37 4.59 14.67
C GLY A 49 -42.54 3.98 15.45
N PHE A 50 -42.30 2.98 16.29
CA PHE A 50 -43.34 2.38 17.14
C PHE A 50 -43.87 3.33 18.22
N GLN A 51 -43.01 4.18 18.80
CA GLN A 51 -43.44 5.21 19.74
C GLN A 51 -44.32 6.26 19.05
N ASP A 52 -43.92 6.70 17.87
CA ASP A 52 -44.63 7.69 17.06
C ASP A 52 -46.03 7.22 16.65
N CYS A 53 -46.19 5.91 16.39
CA CYS A 53 -47.50 5.29 16.11
C CYS A 53 -48.53 5.47 17.22
N LYS A 54 -48.07 5.70 18.46
CA LYS A 54 -48.91 5.82 19.65
C LYS A 54 -49.26 7.26 19.97
N GLU A 55 -48.71 8.25 19.26
CA GLU A 55 -49.00 9.66 19.52
C GLU A 55 -50.43 10.05 19.07
N PRO A 56 -51.25 10.60 19.97
CA PRO A 56 -52.58 11.10 19.61
C PRO A 56 -52.45 12.47 18.92
N GLY A 57 -52.96 12.60 17.68
CA GLY A 57 -52.97 13.88 16.94
C GLY A 57 -52.57 13.81 15.47
N ARG A 58 -52.43 12.62 14.87
CA ARG A 58 -52.06 12.48 13.46
C ARG A 58 -53.16 12.96 12.53
N SER A 59 -52.81 13.80 11.56
CA SER A 59 -53.76 14.31 10.55
C SER A 59 -54.24 13.24 9.57
N TYR A 60 -53.48 12.14 9.39
CA TYR A 60 -53.81 11.05 8.47
C TYR A 60 -53.37 9.68 9.02
N PRO A 61 -54.14 8.60 8.76
CA PRO A 61 -53.72 7.25 9.09
C PRO A 61 -52.54 6.81 8.21
N GLN A 62 -51.47 6.33 8.84
CA GLN A 62 -50.25 5.84 8.18
C GLN A 62 -50.04 4.34 8.43
N LEU A 63 -49.48 3.64 7.45
CA LEU A 63 -49.20 2.20 7.52
C LEU A 63 -47.93 1.93 8.33
N ASP A 64 -48.03 2.01 9.65
CA ASP A 64 -46.87 2.00 10.56
C ASP A 64 -46.91 0.86 11.58
N SER A 65 -47.66 -0.22 11.28
CA SER A 65 -47.53 -1.46 12.06
C SER A 65 -46.07 -1.90 12.12
N PRO A 66 -45.61 -2.57 13.20
CA PRO A 66 -44.24 -3.04 13.31
C PRO A 66 -43.79 -3.87 12.10
N GLN A 67 -44.69 -4.69 11.54
CA GLN A 67 -44.47 -5.47 10.34
C GLN A 67 -44.30 -4.57 9.10
N ALA A 68 -45.15 -3.56 8.94
CA ALA A 68 -45.05 -2.61 7.82
C ALA A 68 -43.77 -1.77 7.90
N LEU A 69 -43.38 -1.30 9.10
CA LEU A 69 -42.12 -0.58 9.32
C LEU A 69 -40.90 -1.45 9.01
N ALA A 70 -40.92 -2.73 9.41
CA ALA A 70 -39.86 -3.67 9.08
C ALA A 70 -39.74 -3.88 7.56
N VAL A 71 -40.85 -4.02 6.83
CA VAL A 71 -40.84 -4.13 5.37
C VAL A 71 -40.30 -2.85 4.72
N LYS A 72 -40.78 -1.66 5.14
CA LYS A 72 -40.28 -0.36 4.65
C LYS A 72 -38.77 -0.21 4.86
N MET A 73 -38.28 -0.56 6.06
CA MET A 73 -36.86 -0.54 6.38
C MET A 73 -36.05 -1.48 5.48
N SER A 74 -36.53 -2.71 5.30
CA SER A 74 -35.86 -3.69 4.45
C SER A 74 -35.76 -3.23 2.99
N HIS A 75 -36.79 -2.55 2.48
CA HIS A 75 -36.80 -2.00 1.13
C HIS A 75 -35.84 -0.80 1.02
N HIS A 76 -35.85 0.11 2.00
CA HIS A 76 -34.94 1.25 2.04
C HIS A 76 -33.48 0.80 2.04
N GLN A 77 -33.11 -0.17 2.88
CA GLN A 77 -31.73 -0.69 2.95
C GLN A 77 -31.23 -1.30 1.64
N ARG A 78 -32.12 -1.90 0.85
CA ARG A 78 -31.77 -2.46 -0.47
C ARG A 78 -31.51 -1.38 -1.51
N GLU A 79 -32.32 -0.33 -1.52
CA GLU A 79 -32.32 0.67 -2.59
C GLU A 79 -31.42 1.89 -2.30
N VAL A 80 -31.23 2.25 -1.02
CA VAL A 80 -30.52 3.48 -0.63
C VAL A 80 -29.07 3.50 -1.10
N ALA A 81 -28.40 2.34 -1.15
CA ALA A 81 -27.01 2.25 -1.58
C ALA A 81 -26.83 2.71 -3.04
N ALA A 82 -27.75 2.32 -3.93
CA ALA A 82 -27.70 2.74 -5.33
C ALA A 82 -27.95 4.25 -5.49
N VAL A 83 -28.94 4.78 -4.76
CA VAL A 83 -29.26 6.22 -4.76
C VAL A 83 -28.10 7.05 -4.20
N GLN A 84 -27.51 6.60 -3.09
CA GLN A 84 -26.37 7.24 -2.47
C GLN A 84 -25.16 7.25 -3.40
N ASP A 85 -24.86 6.13 -4.05
CA ASP A 85 -23.75 6.02 -4.99
C ASP A 85 -23.93 6.97 -6.19
N PHE A 86 -25.17 7.11 -6.69
CA PHE A 86 -25.47 8.05 -7.77
C PHE A 86 -25.15 9.49 -7.36
N TYR A 87 -25.72 9.98 -6.25
CA TYR A 87 -25.52 11.37 -5.82
C TYR A 87 -24.07 11.67 -5.41
N LYS A 88 -23.39 10.70 -4.79
CA LYS A 88 -21.95 10.84 -4.47
C LYS A 88 -21.08 10.94 -5.70
N ARG A 89 -21.32 10.11 -6.73
CA ARG A 89 -20.47 10.07 -7.93
C ARG A 89 -20.80 11.19 -8.91
N GLN A 90 -22.08 11.46 -9.14
CA GLN A 90 -22.54 12.40 -10.16
C GLN A 90 -22.51 13.85 -9.67
N HIS A 91 -22.96 14.14 -8.44
CA HIS A 91 -23.17 15.53 -8.02
C HIS A 91 -22.36 15.94 -6.78
N GLN A 92 -21.72 14.99 -6.09
CA GLN A 92 -20.91 15.23 -4.88
C GLN A 92 -21.66 16.01 -3.78
N ASN A 93 -22.98 15.84 -3.71
CA ASN A 93 -23.91 16.63 -2.90
C ASN A 93 -24.55 15.85 -1.73
N TRP A 94 -24.01 14.69 -1.38
CA TRP A 94 -24.55 13.82 -0.33
C TRP A 94 -23.92 14.11 1.04
N ILE A 95 -24.74 14.53 2.01
CA ILE A 95 -24.34 14.83 3.38
C ILE A 95 -24.90 13.76 4.31
N LEU A 96 -24.02 13.11 5.06
CA LEU A 96 -24.39 12.13 6.08
C LEU A 96 -24.40 12.79 7.45
N MET A 97 -25.50 12.65 8.19
CA MET A 97 -25.67 13.25 9.51
C MET A 97 -26.08 12.21 10.54
N ASP A 98 -25.60 12.37 11.76
CA ASP A 98 -25.94 11.50 12.89
C ASP A 98 -27.33 11.81 13.44
N GLY A 99 -28.30 10.94 13.14
CA GLY A 99 -29.70 11.11 13.55
C GLY A 99 -29.96 10.84 15.04
N THR A 100 -28.96 10.40 15.80
CA THR A 100 -29.09 10.19 17.26
C THR A 100 -29.07 11.51 18.04
N ARG A 101 -28.55 12.58 17.40
CA ARG A 101 -28.44 13.93 17.98
C ARG A 101 -29.80 14.60 18.14
N SER A 102 -29.81 15.71 18.89
CA SER A 102 -31.03 16.49 19.14
C SER A 102 -31.54 17.14 17.85
N LYS A 103 -32.87 17.32 17.75
CA LYS A 103 -33.53 17.98 16.61
C LYS A 103 -32.93 19.39 16.35
N TRP A 104 -32.63 20.13 17.41
CA TRP A 104 -31.99 21.45 17.33
C TRP A 104 -30.58 21.43 16.75
N TRP A 105 -29.79 20.43 17.12
CA TRP A 105 -28.44 20.26 16.57
C TRP A 105 -28.50 19.92 15.08
N LEU A 106 -29.35 18.95 14.71
CA LEU A 106 -29.59 18.59 13.31
C LEU A 106 -30.05 19.79 12.49
N TRP A 107 -31.04 20.54 12.99
CA TRP A 107 -31.53 21.77 12.37
C TRP A 107 -30.42 22.78 12.11
N THR A 108 -29.63 23.09 13.15
CA THR A 108 -28.55 24.09 13.08
C THR A 108 -27.49 23.67 12.07
N GLU A 109 -27.14 22.39 12.05
CA GLU A 109 -26.10 21.86 11.17
C GLU A 109 -26.57 21.80 9.70
N VAL A 110 -27.82 21.39 9.44
CA VAL A 110 -28.42 21.47 8.10
C VAL A 110 -28.46 22.93 7.63
N LEU A 111 -28.91 23.85 8.49
CA LEU A 111 -28.97 25.27 8.16
C LEU A 111 -27.58 25.83 7.82
N ARG A 112 -26.54 25.40 8.53
CA ARG A 112 -25.14 25.77 8.24
C ARG A 112 -24.71 25.28 6.85
N HIS A 113 -24.97 24.03 6.50
CA HIS A 113 -24.64 23.48 5.18
C HIS A 113 -25.40 24.18 4.04
N VAL A 114 -26.69 24.43 4.23
CA VAL A 114 -27.52 25.17 3.28
C VAL A 114 -26.99 26.59 3.10
N ALA A 115 -26.66 27.29 4.19
CA ALA A 115 -26.12 28.65 4.12
C ALA A 115 -24.79 28.71 3.36
N VAL A 116 -23.89 27.73 3.55
CA VAL A 116 -22.63 27.64 2.79
C VAL A 116 -22.89 27.41 1.31
N SER A 117 -23.78 26.47 0.97
CA SER A 117 -24.10 26.17 -0.43
C SER A 117 -24.77 27.34 -1.15
N VAL A 118 -25.74 28.00 -0.50
CA VAL A 118 -26.39 29.20 -1.05
C VAL A 118 -25.37 30.32 -1.27
N ARG A 119 -24.45 30.52 -0.33
CA ARG A 119 -23.37 31.49 -0.47
C ARG A 119 -22.45 31.15 -1.64
N GLN A 120 -22.05 29.89 -1.80
CA GLN A 120 -21.23 29.43 -2.94
C GLN A 120 -21.93 29.69 -4.28
N ILE A 121 -23.24 29.42 -4.38
CA ILE A 121 -24.03 29.70 -5.59
C ILE A 121 -24.09 31.21 -5.86
N GLN A 122 -24.31 32.02 -4.82
CA GLN A 122 -24.36 33.48 -4.95
C GLN A 122 -23.01 34.06 -5.38
N ASP A 123 -21.92 33.63 -4.74
CA ASP A 123 -20.56 34.04 -5.06
C ASP A 123 -20.23 33.65 -6.51
N TYR A 124 -20.58 32.43 -6.93
CA TYR A 124 -20.43 31.98 -8.31
C TYR A 124 -21.18 32.87 -9.32
N LEU A 125 -22.47 33.12 -9.10
CA LEU A 125 -23.29 33.95 -10.00
C LEU A 125 -22.76 35.39 -10.08
N HIS A 126 -22.28 35.92 -8.95
CA HIS A 126 -21.70 37.25 -8.86
C HIS A 126 -20.38 37.37 -9.63
N ASP A 127 -19.47 36.40 -9.45
CA ASP A 127 -18.17 36.38 -10.10
C ASP A 127 -18.30 36.17 -11.61
N ILE A 128 -19.11 35.19 -12.04
CA ILE A 128 -19.37 34.93 -13.46
C ILE A 128 -20.08 36.11 -14.13
N GLY A 129 -21.02 36.77 -13.44
CA GLY A 129 -21.67 37.97 -13.95
C GLY A 129 -20.72 39.15 -14.23
N ARG A 130 -19.57 39.18 -13.53
CA ARG A 130 -18.49 40.16 -13.74
C ARG A 130 -17.41 39.69 -14.73
N GLY A 131 -17.50 38.44 -15.20
CA GLY A 131 -16.46 37.80 -16.02
C GLY A 131 -15.23 37.35 -15.23
N TRP A 132 -15.33 37.21 -13.91
CA TRP A 132 -14.26 36.68 -13.07
C TRP A 132 -14.30 35.15 -13.02
N ALA A 133 -13.19 34.55 -12.60
CA ALA A 133 -13.15 33.10 -12.37
C ALA A 133 -13.88 32.76 -11.06
N ALA A 134 -14.63 31.67 -11.08
CA ALA A 134 -15.45 31.24 -9.95
C ALA A 134 -15.21 29.76 -9.61
N ARG A 135 -15.37 29.40 -8.34
CA ARG A 135 -15.29 28.00 -7.88
C ARG A 135 -16.55 27.26 -8.31
N ILE A 136 -16.40 26.02 -8.77
CA ILE A 136 -17.56 25.17 -9.15
C ILE A 136 -17.87 24.06 -8.12
N GLU A 137 -17.06 23.94 -7.08
CA GLU A 137 -17.28 23.02 -5.98
C GLU A 137 -18.67 23.25 -5.35
N GLY A 138 -19.49 22.20 -5.27
CA GLY A 138 -20.82 22.26 -4.67
C GLY A 138 -21.95 22.75 -5.61
N LEU A 139 -21.65 23.04 -6.89
CA LEU A 139 -22.67 23.44 -7.88
C LEU A 139 -23.36 22.25 -8.58
N CYS A 140 -23.12 21.02 -8.11
CA CYS A 140 -23.71 19.78 -8.65
C CYS A 140 -23.39 19.49 -10.13
N VAL A 141 -22.30 20.05 -10.65
CA VAL A 141 -21.79 19.78 -12.01
C VAL A 141 -21.40 18.30 -12.11
N THR A 142 -21.85 17.64 -13.17
CA THR A 142 -21.53 16.22 -13.39
C THR A 142 -20.12 16.04 -13.94
N PRO A 143 -19.46 14.88 -13.72
CA PRO A 143 -18.18 14.58 -14.34
C PRO A 143 -18.23 14.66 -15.88
N GLU A 144 -19.33 14.22 -16.48
CA GLU A 144 -19.53 14.25 -17.93
C GLU A 144 -19.63 15.69 -18.46
N GLU A 145 -20.40 16.56 -17.80
CA GLU A 145 -20.44 18.00 -18.12
C GLU A 145 -19.07 18.65 -17.92
N CYS A 146 -18.33 18.22 -16.89
CA CYS A 146 -17.00 18.71 -16.61
C CYS A 146 -16.06 18.39 -17.77
N GLU A 147 -16.06 17.15 -18.26
CA GLU A 147 -15.26 16.67 -19.40
C GLU A 147 -15.53 17.45 -20.69
N VAL A 148 -16.81 17.70 -21.00
CA VAL A 148 -17.21 18.43 -22.22
C VAL A 148 -16.75 19.89 -22.19
N ARG A 149 -16.78 20.51 -21.01
CA ARG A 149 -16.42 21.91 -20.82
C ARG A 149 -14.97 22.12 -20.38
N LEU A 150 -14.13 21.09 -20.44
CA LEU A 150 -12.71 21.24 -20.12
C LEU A 150 -12.06 22.27 -21.03
N GLY A 151 -11.29 23.18 -20.41
CA GLY A 151 -10.50 24.15 -21.14
C GLY A 151 -9.33 23.51 -21.88
N GLU A 152 -8.48 24.36 -22.46
CA GLU A 152 -7.34 23.97 -23.28
C GLU A 152 -6.32 23.07 -22.56
N PHE A 153 -6.24 23.20 -21.24
CA PHE A 153 -5.35 22.42 -20.38
C PHE A 153 -5.91 21.05 -19.99
N ARG A 154 -7.15 20.72 -20.39
CA ARG A 154 -7.81 19.44 -20.10
C ARG A 154 -7.77 19.14 -18.60
N GLU A 155 -7.17 18.01 -18.21
CA GLU A 155 -7.05 17.58 -16.82
C GLU A 155 -5.79 18.09 -16.12
N TYR A 156 -4.95 18.87 -16.81
CA TYR A 156 -3.71 19.39 -16.25
C TYR A 156 -3.91 20.73 -15.57
N CYS A 157 -3.17 20.94 -14.49
CA CYS A 157 -3.23 22.20 -13.75
C CYS A 157 -2.55 23.35 -14.53
N PRO A 158 -3.29 24.40 -14.95
CA PRO A 158 -2.72 25.51 -15.71
C PRO A 158 -1.71 26.34 -14.88
N VAL A 159 -1.98 26.53 -13.59
CA VAL A 159 -1.11 27.28 -12.67
C VAL A 159 0.22 26.56 -12.44
N SER A 160 0.18 25.24 -12.26
CA SER A 160 1.39 24.40 -12.12
C SER A 160 2.26 24.50 -13.37
N LEU A 161 1.62 24.43 -14.54
CA LEU A 161 2.31 24.51 -15.82
C LEU A 161 2.92 25.90 -16.04
N ALA A 162 2.18 26.96 -15.74
CA ALA A 162 2.63 28.33 -15.94
C ALA A 162 3.78 28.73 -15.00
N LEU A 163 3.65 28.47 -13.70
CA LEU A 163 4.61 28.93 -12.69
C LEU A 163 5.81 27.97 -12.53
N ARG A 164 5.55 26.66 -12.56
CA ARG A 164 6.57 25.62 -12.25
C ARG A 164 7.02 24.86 -13.49
N GLY A 165 6.23 24.88 -14.57
CA GLY A 165 6.47 24.05 -15.75
C GLY A 165 6.08 22.59 -15.56
N GLU A 166 5.31 22.28 -14.52
CA GLU A 166 5.00 20.90 -14.12
C GLU A 166 3.69 20.42 -14.74
N TYR A 167 3.68 19.18 -15.26
CA TYR A 167 2.50 18.51 -15.81
C TYR A 167 1.77 17.73 -14.73
N VAL A 168 1.09 18.42 -13.82
CA VAL A 168 0.31 17.76 -12.77
C VAL A 168 -1.06 17.37 -13.32
N CYS A 169 -1.29 16.06 -13.46
CA CYS A 169 -2.57 15.48 -13.89
C CYS A 169 -3.55 15.45 -12.71
N CYS A 170 -4.72 16.07 -12.87
CA CYS A 170 -5.79 16.13 -11.89
C CYS A 170 -6.94 15.19 -12.29
N ASP A 171 -6.63 13.90 -12.45
CA ASP A 171 -7.56 12.86 -12.92
C ASP A 171 -8.63 12.48 -11.88
N ALA A 172 -8.54 13.04 -10.67
CA ALA A 172 -9.51 12.76 -9.63
C ALA A 172 -10.91 13.24 -10.09
N PRO A 173 -11.97 12.46 -9.82
CA PRO A 173 -13.34 12.86 -10.15
C PRO A 173 -13.83 14.01 -9.25
N SER A 174 -13.10 14.34 -8.18
CA SER A 174 -13.44 15.42 -7.25
C SER A 174 -13.34 16.79 -7.91
N LEU A 175 -14.38 17.60 -7.75
CA LEU A 175 -14.43 18.98 -8.27
C LEU A 175 -13.95 20.04 -7.25
N GLN A 176 -13.31 19.63 -6.16
CA GLN A 176 -12.95 20.52 -5.03
C GLN A 176 -12.06 21.69 -5.44
N TRP A 177 -11.11 21.46 -6.35
CA TRP A 177 -10.19 22.49 -6.85
C TRP A 177 -10.41 22.78 -8.32
N THR A 178 -11.66 22.99 -8.68
CA THR A 178 -12.03 23.30 -10.06
C THR A 178 -12.65 24.69 -10.13
N ALA A 179 -12.27 25.43 -11.17
CA ALA A 179 -12.76 26.78 -11.41
C ALA A 179 -13.29 26.90 -12.83
N GLU A 180 -14.33 27.70 -12.98
CA GLU A 180 -14.83 28.15 -14.26
C GLU A 180 -14.23 29.51 -14.60
N PHE A 181 -13.78 29.66 -15.84
CA PHE A 181 -13.45 30.95 -16.42
C PHE A 181 -13.86 30.96 -17.90
N CYS A 182 -14.60 32.01 -18.30
CA CYS A 182 -15.10 32.19 -19.68
C CYS A 182 -15.79 30.93 -20.26
N GLY A 183 -16.63 30.26 -19.46
CA GLY A 183 -17.38 29.08 -19.90
C GLY A 183 -16.61 27.76 -19.91
N HIS A 184 -15.30 27.77 -19.61
CA HIS A 184 -14.45 26.59 -19.57
C HIS A 184 -14.04 26.23 -18.14
N TYR A 185 -13.88 24.94 -17.88
CA TYR A 185 -13.43 24.41 -16.59
C TYR A 185 -11.94 24.09 -16.59
N TYR A 186 -11.30 24.46 -15.49
CA TYR A 186 -9.90 24.19 -15.22
C TYR A 186 -9.80 23.43 -13.90
N LYS A 187 -8.98 22.37 -13.88
CA LYS A 187 -8.67 21.61 -12.66
C LYS A 187 -7.34 22.07 -12.09
N MET A 188 -7.30 22.28 -10.77
CA MET A 188 -6.10 22.75 -10.07
C MET A 188 -5.54 21.66 -9.17
N ALA A 189 -4.23 21.64 -9.00
CA ALA A 189 -3.53 20.63 -8.21
C ALA A 189 -3.70 20.81 -6.69
N SER A 190 -4.00 22.04 -6.25
CA SER A 190 -4.09 22.39 -4.84
C SER A 190 -5.03 23.58 -4.62
N GLU A 191 -5.50 23.76 -3.38
CA GLU A 191 -6.27 24.94 -2.99
C GLU A 191 -5.46 26.24 -3.17
N THR A 192 -4.14 26.19 -2.93
CA THR A 192 -3.27 27.34 -3.16
C THR A 192 -3.22 27.74 -4.63
N ASP A 193 -3.12 26.77 -5.54
CA ASP A 193 -3.12 27.03 -6.97
C ASP A 193 -4.49 27.55 -7.45
N LEU A 194 -5.59 27.05 -6.86
CA LEU A 194 -6.94 27.57 -7.10
C LEU A 194 -7.06 29.05 -6.72
N GLN A 195 -6.58 29.44 -5.53
CA GLN A 195 -6.64 30.84 -5.09
C GLN A 195 -5.80 31.76 -5.97
N ILE A 196 -4.67 31.29 -6.50
CA ILE A 196 -3.86 32.02 -7.47
C ILE A 196 -4.64 32.19 -8.78
N PHE A 197 -5.28 31.13 -9.27
CA PHE A 197 -6.09 31.18 -10.49
C PHE A 197 -7.28 32.15 -10.37
N LEU A 198 -8.02 32.11 -9.25
CA LEU A 198 -9.18 32.98 -9.03
C LEU A 198 -8.81 34.47 -9.02
N LYS A 199 -7.60 34.83 -8.56
CA LYS A 199 -7.13 36.22 -8.54
C LYS A 199 -6.76 36.76 -9.93
N SER A 200 -6.24 35.93 -10.82
CA SER A 200 -5.72 36.37 -12.13
C SER A 200 -5.83 35.27 -13.19
N PRO A 201 -7.04 34.86 -13.59
CA PRO A 201 -7.26 33.70 -14.47
C PRO A 201 -6.74 33.92 -15.89
N GLU A 202 -6.76 35.17 -16.38
CA GLU A 202 -6.27 35.54 -17.71
C GLU A 202 -4.80 35.19 -17.91
N GLN A 203 -3.96 35.27 -16.87
CA GLN A 203 -2.54 34.95 -16.95
C GLN A 203 -2.26 33.45 -17.17
N PHE A 204 -3.25 32.61 -16.88
CA PHE A 204 -3.12 31.14 -16.92
C PHE A 204 -3.94 30.52 -18.04
N THR A 205 -4.68 31.32 -18.81
CA THR A 205 -5.54 30.87 -19.92
C THR A 205 -5.07 31.49 -21.24
N ALA A 206 -5.28 30.84 -22.38
CA ALA A 206 -4.92 31.48 -23.64
C ALA A 206 -5.75 32.76 -23.87
N PRO A 207 -5.16 33.79 -24.50
CA PRO A 207 -3.85 33.81 -25.16
C PRO A 207 -2.66 34.24 -24.29
N LEU A 208 -2.88 34.66 -23.04
CA LEU A 208 -1.82 35.20 -22.17
C LEU A 208 -1.02 34.11 -21.43
N ALA A 209 -1.46 32.85 -21.50
CA ALA A 209 -0.78 31.74 -20.86
C ALA A 209 0.69 31.63 -21.30
N PRO A 210 1.65 31.59 -20.35
CA PRO A 210 3.08 31.58 -20.69
C PRO A 210 3.54 30.27 -21.33
N ARG A 211 2.79 29.17 -21.11
CA ARG A 211 3.07 27.85 -21.68
C ARG A 211 1.75 27.22 -22.13
N ALA A 212 1.70 26.83 -23.40
CA ALA A 212 0.61 26.03 -23.93
C ALA A 212 0.81 24.55 -23.57
N LEU A 213 -0.30 23.82 -23.43
CA LEU A 213 -0.25 22.37 -23.30
C LEU A 213 0.20 21.75 -24.64
N PRO A 214 1.27 20.94 -24.69
CA PRO A 214 1.67 20.27 -25.91
C PRO A 214 0.62 19.22 -26.34
N PRO A 215 0.62 18.80 -27.62
CA PRO A 215 -0.31 17.78 -28.10
C PRO A 215 -0.16 16.47 -27.32
N SER A 216 -1.25 15.70 -27.27
CA SER A 216 -1.38 14.49 -26.45
C SER A 216 -0.21 13.51 -26.60
N ASP A 217 0.36 13.39 -27.79
CA ASP A 217 1.43 12.43 -28.12
C ASP A 217 2.81 12.86 -27.58
N ALA A 218 2.96 14.14 -27.25
CA ALA A 218 4.15 14.70 -26.64
C ALA A 218 4.06 14.78 -25.11
N LEU A 219 2.91 14.43 -24.51
CA LEU A 219 2.73 14.42 -23.06
C LEU A 219 3.28 13.13 -22.42
N PRO A 220 3.81 13.22 -21.20
CA PRO A 220 4.29 12.07 -20.48
C PRO A 220 3.12 11.19 -20.03
N ARG A 221 3.19 9.87 -20.28
CA ARG A 221 2.12 8.92 -19.91
C ARG A 221 2.66 7.74 -19.09
N PRO A 222 1.95 7.29 -18.05
CA PRO A 222 2.24 6.01 -17.40
C PRO A 222 2.16 4.84 -18.39
N LEU A 223 3.06 3.87 -18.29
CA LEU A 223 2.94 2.60 -18.99
C LEU A 223 2.83 1.44 -18.00
N THR A 224 1.93 0.52 -18.29
CA THR A 224 1.85 -0.77 -17.60
C THR A 224 2.85 -1.78 -18.18
N PRO A 225 3.27 -2.81 -17.43
CA PRO A 225 4.17 -3.85 -17.94
C PRO A 225 3.66 -4.53 -19.23
N ALA A 226 2.34 -4.68 -19.37
CA ALA A 226 1.72 -5.24 -20.57
C ALA A 226 1.91 -4.33 -21.79
N GLN A 227 1.70 -3.02 -21.63
CA GLN A 227 1.91 -2.04 -22.69
C GLN A 227 3.39 -1.95 -23.08
N VAL A 228 4.31 -2.01 -22.11
CA VAL A 228 5.76 -2.05 -22.39
C VAL A 228 6.13 -3.25 -23.26
N LYS A 229 5.54 -4.43 -23.01
CA LYS A 229 5.75 -5.64 -23.82
C LYS A 229 5.19 -5.51 -25.23
N GLN A 230 4.04 -4.84 -25.40
CA GLN A 230 3.44 -4.59 -26.71
C GLN A 230 4.28 -3.62 -27.56
N MET A 231 5.03 -2.73 -26.92
CA MET A 231 5.92 -1.78 -27.59
C MET A 231 7.23 -2.39 -28.10
N PHE A 232 7.47 -3.69 -27.87
CA PHE A 232 8.60 -4.41 -28.44
C PHE A 232 8.49 -4.44 -29.98
N PRO A 233 9.54 -4.05 -30.75
CA PRO A 233 10.97 -4.05 -30.41
C PRO A 233 11.57 -2.67 -30.04
N LYS A 234 10.77 -1.65 -29.69
CA LYS A 234 11.32 -0.36 -29.25
C LYS A 234 12.20 -0.56 -28.00
N GLN A 235 13.42 -0.03 -28.04
CA GLN A 235 14.36 -0.14 -26.92
C GLN A 235 14.00 0.88 -25.83
N VAL A 236 14.24 0.48 -24.58
CA VAL A 236 14.13 1.38 -23.42
C VAL A 236 15.28 2.38 -23.47
N GLU A 237 14.95 3.66 -23.33
CA GLU A 237 15.94 4.73 -23.28
C GLU A 237 16.83 4.65 -22.05
N LEU A 238 18.01 5.27 -22.13
CA LEU A 238 19.02 5.25 -21.07
C LEU A 238 19.38 3.82 -20.62
N GLN A 239 19.31 2.84 -21.53
CA GLN A 239 19.64 1.43 -21.27
C GLN A 239 18.89 0.79 -20.08
N GLY A 240 17.75 1.38 -19.67
CA GLY A 240 16.96 0.94 -18.53
C GLY A 240 17.35 1.54 -17.17
N TYR A 241 18.27 2.52 -17.13
CA TYR A 241 18.56 3.27 -15.91
C TYR A 241 17.46 4.29 -15.60
N CYS A 242 17.21 4.54 -14.32
CA CYS A 242 16.23 5.53 -13.88
C CYS A 242 16.75 6.96 -14.12
N PRO A 243 16.06 7.78 -14.94
CA PRO A 243 16.48 9.15 -15.22
C PRO A 243 16.41 10.04 -13.98
N VAL A 244 15.38 9.83 -13.14
CA VAL A 244 15.08 10.67 -11.98
C VAL A 244 16.12 10.50 -10.89
N THR A 245 16.46 9.25 -10.52
CA THR A 245 17.50 9.02 -9.52
C THR A 245 18.84 9.59 -9.95
N TYR A 246 19.14 9.51 -11.26
CA TYR A 246 20.40 9.99 -11.78
C TYR A 246 20.47 11.52 -11.79
N LEU A 247 19.42 12.23 -12.22
CA LEU A 247 19.41 13.70 -12.20
C LEU A 247 19.34 14.26 -10.77
N ASP A 248 18.43 13.74 -9.95
CA ASP A 248 18.25 14.20 -8.56
C ASP A 248 19.50 13.89 -7.72
N GLY A 249 20.22 12.81 -8.05
CA GLY A 249 21.52 12.44 -7.49
C GLY A 249 22.71 13.21 -8.05
N GLN A 250 22.49 14.36 -8.69
CA GLN A 250 23.53 15.22 -9.27
C GLN A 250 24.43 14.50 -10.29
N LEU A 251 23.87 13.57 -11.06
CA LEU A 251 24.59 12.79 -12.08
C LEU A 251 25.73 11.91 -11.51
N SER A 252 25.60 11.52 -10.24
CA SER A 252 26.57 10.65 -9.54
C SER A 252 26.46 9.19 -9.98
N TYR A 253 27.59 8.48 -9.97
CA TYR A 253 27.66 7.07 -10.36
C TYR A 253 26.81 6.15 -9.46
N ASP A 254 26.76 6.43 -8.15
CA ASP A 254 26.00 5.63 -7.18
C ASP A 254 24.48 5.73 -7.38
N CYS A 255 24.02 6.76 -8.09
CA CYS A 255 22.62 7.03 -8.37
C CYS A 255 22.14 6.44 -9.72
N LEU A 256 23.04 5.80 -10.49
CA LEU A 256 22.72 5.02 -11.70
C LEU A 256 22.14 3.66 -11.30
N VAL A 257 20.85 3.66 -10.98
CA VAL A 257 20.11 2.45 -10.60
C VAL A 257 19.19 2.03 -11.74
N ASN A 258 19.10 0.72 -11.98
CA ASN A 258 18.17 0.17 -12.97
C ASN A 258 16.73 0.42 -12.54
N GLY A 259 15.91 0.92 -13.45
CA GLY A 259 14.47 1.03 -13.26
C GLY A 259 13.76 -0.33 -13.39
N SER A 260 12.57 -0.42 -12.80
CA SER A 260 11.66 -1.55 -12.99
C SER A 260 10.74 -1.30 -14.19
N MET A 261 10.38 -2.36 -14.93
CA MET A 261 9.35 -2.30 -15.97
C MET A 261 7.95 -2.00 -15.40
N GLU A 262 7.76 -2.19 -14.10
CA GLU A 262 6.52 -1.86 -13.38
C GLU A 262 6.28 -0.35 -13.31
N PHE A 263 7.36 0.44 -13.28
CA PHE A 263 7.29 1.89 -13.18
C PHE A 263 7.77 2.54 -14.48
N ALA A 264 7.23 2.10 -15.61
CA ALA A 264 7.57 2.65 -16.91
C ALA A 264 6.72 3.89 -17.24
N ALA A 265 7.30 4.79 -18.04
CA ALA A 265 6.65 5.97 -18.57
C ALA A 265 7.03 6.17 -20.05
N GLU A 266 6.07 6.65 -20.85
CA GLU A 266 6.30 7.07 -22.23
C GLU A 266 6.43 8.58 -22.29
N TYR A 267 7.40 9.08 -23.05
CA TYR A 267 7.53 10.50 -23.37
C TYR A 267 8.05 10.67 -24.79
N ARG A 268 7.33 11.44 -25.64
CA ARG A 268 7.66 11.68 -27.06
C ARG A 268 7.97 10.38 -27.85
N GLY A 269 7.18 9.33 -27.61
CA GLY A 269 7.34 8.03 -28.28
C GLY A 269 8.49 7.15 -27.77
N LYS A 270 9.19 7.59 -26.71
CA LYS A 270 10.30 6.89 -26.05
C LYS A 270 9.87 6.32 -24.71
N VAL A 271 10.42 5.15 -24.34
CA VAL A 271 10.08 4.45 -23.09
C VAL A 271 11.19 4.63 -22.06
N TYR A 272 10.84 5.10 -20.87
CA TYR A 272 11.72 5.29 -19.71
C TYR A 272 11.27 4.39 -18.56
N THR A 273 12.22 3.83 -17.81
CA THR A 273 11.95 2.97 -16.64
C THR A 273 12.40 3.64 -15.35
N CYS A 274 11.54 3.69 -14.33
CA CYS A 274 11.85 4.30 -13.05
C CYS A 274 12.08 3.25 -11.95
N LEU A 275 12.83 3.62 -10.90
CA LEU A 275 13.08 2.74 -9.75
C LEU A 275 11.83 2.51 -8.90
N SER A 276 11.04 3.56 -8.68
CA SER A 276 9.87 3.58 -7.80
C SER A 276 8.70 4.34 -8.43
N GLU A 277 7.52 4.19 -7.85
CA GLU A 277 6.35 4.98 -8.23
C GLU A 277 6.56 6.48 -7.99
N THR A 278 7.23 6.85 -6.89
CA THR A 278 7.56 8.26 -6.61
C THR A 278 8.48 8.85 -7.68
N ALA A 279 9.46 8.09 -8.15
CA ALA A 279 10.33 8.49 -9.25
C ALA A 279 9.54 8.59 -10.57
N ARG A 280 8.60 7.68 -10.83
CA ARG A 280 7.71 7.75 -11.99
C ARG A 280 6.86 9.03 -11.95
N GLN A 281 6.24 9.34 -10.81
CA GLN A 281 5.46 10.57 -10.66
C GLN A 281 6.32 11.83 -10.81
N SER A 282 7.52 11.85 -10.25
CA SER A 282 8.47 12.95 -10.48
C SER A 282 8.83 13.10 -11.96
N PHE A 283 9.05 12.00 -12.69
CA PHE A 283 9.33 12.05 -14.12
C PHE A 283 8.15 12.63 -14.91
N LEU A 284 6.92 12.19 -14.61
CA LEU A 284 5.71 12.66 -15.28
C LEU A 284 5.44 14.15 -14.97
N ASN A 285 5.62 14.56 -13.71
CA ASN A 285 5.23 15.89 -13.24
C ASN A 285 6.33 16.94 -13.45
N ARG A 286 7.60 16.63 -13.17
CA ARG A 286 8.70 17.63 -13.08
C ARG A 286 9.50 17.76 -14.37
N LEU A 287 8.85 18.21 -15.45
CA LEU A 287 9.49 18.49 -16.76
C LEU A 287 10.23 17.26 -17.33
N PRO A 288 9.50 16.35 -17.99
CA PRO A 288 10.10 15.19 -18.67
C PRO A 288 11.23 15.55 -19.64
N GLU A 289 11.21 16.77 -20.22
CA GLU A 289 12.28 17.31 -21.07
C GLU A 289 13.65 17.23 -20.39
N LYS A 290 13.74 17.71 -19.14
CA LYS A 290 15.00 17.72 -18.37
C LYS A 290 15.52 16.30 -18.13
N TYR A 291 14.62 15.36 -17.89
CA TYR A 291 14.98 13.96 -17.66
C TYR A 291 15.29 13.21 -18.96
N SER A 292 14.69 13.60 -20.08
CA SER A 292 14.89 12.97 -21.38
C SER A 292 16.20 13.35 -22.06
N ASP A 293 16.71 14.56 -21.80
CA ASP A 293 17.93 15.10 -22.43
C ASP A 293 19.23 14.64 -21.74
N ILE A 294 19.13 13.77 -20.73
CA ILE A 294 20.29 13.28 -19.99
C ILE A 294 21.13 12.35 -20.86
N LYS A 295 22.45 12.55 -20.85
CA LYS A 295 23.42 11.66 -21.49
C LYS A 295 24.08 10.78 -20.46
N LEU A 296 24.09 9.47 -20.70
CA LEU A 296 24.77 8.52 -19.84
C LEU A 296 26.30 8.71 -19.88
N PRO A 297 26.99 8.53 -18.74
CA PRO A 297 28.44 8.57 -18.69
C PRO A 297 29.04 7.34 -19.38
N LYS A 298 30.29 7.46 -19.85
CA LYS A 298 31.00 6.35 -20.52
C LYS A 298 31.21 5.13 -19.62
N LYS A 299 31.27 5.32 -18.30
CA LYS A 299 31.40 4.25 -17.31
C LYS A 299 30.03 3.95 -16.72
N LEU A 300 29.51 2.76 -17.03
CA LEU A 300 28.22 2.28 -16.54
C LEU A 300 28.44 1.18 -15.50
N PRO A 301 27.57 1.09 -14.48
CA PRO A 301 27.64 0.00 -13.53
C PRO A 301 27.35 -1.33 -14.22
N PRO A 302 28.11 -2.39 -13.88
CA PRO A 302 27.91 -3.70 -14.47
C PRO A 302 26.49 -4.19 -14.18
N LYS A 303 25.82 -4.72 -15.21
CA LYS A 303 24.49 -5.30 -15.05
C LYS A 303 24.57 -6.48 -14.10
N ARG A 304 23.77 -6.45 -13.02
CA ARG A 304 23.63 -7.58 -12.10
C ARG A 304 22.84 -8.68 -12.78
N VAL A 305 23.52 -9.55 -13.52
CA VAL A 305 22.93 -10.76 -14.08
C VAL A 305 22.97 -11.82 -12.98
N PRO A 306 21.84 -12.43 -12.59
CA PRO A 306 21.86 -13.52 -11.62
C PRO A 306 22.65 -14.69 -12.20
N ILE A 307 23.80 -14.98 -11.61
CA ILE A 307 24.64 -16.13 -11.97
C ILE A 307 24.14 -17.32 -11.18
N SER A 308 23.88 -18.45 -11.86
CA SER A 308 23.49 -19.68 -11.17
C SER A 308 24.62 -20.22 -10.29
N LEU A 309 24.33 -20.70 -9.08
CA LEU A 309 25.35 -21.24 -8.18
C LEU A 309 26.12 -22.42 -8.79
N THR A 310 25.47 -23.22 -9.62
CA THR A 310 26.04 -24.37 -10.33
C THR A 310 26.99 -24.00 -11.46
N SER A 311 26.92 -22.77 -11.97
CA SER A 311 27.85 -22.28 -13.00
C SER A 311 29.12 -21.65 -12.42
N LEU A 312 29.26 -21.60 -11.09
CA LEU A 312 30.46 -21.07 -10.45
C LEU A 312 31.58 -22.12 -10.44
N PRO A 313 32.86 -21.70 -10.53
CA PRO A 313 34.01 -22.57 -10.27
C PRO A 313 33.91 -23.21 -8.87
N MET A 314 34.56 -24.37 -8.67
CA MET A 314 34.48 -25.16 -7.44
C MET A 314 34.69 -24.33 -6.16
N LEU A 315 35.68 -23.43 -6.14
CA LEU A 315 35.94 -22.55 -5.01
C LEU A 315 34.75 -21.61 -4.71
N GLY A 316 34.20 -20.96 -5.74
CA GLY A 316 33.05 -20.07 -5.61
C GLY A 316 31.76 -20.81 -5.21
N TYR A 317 31.58 -22.04 -5.70
CA TYR A 317 30.47 -22.91 -5.27
C TYR A 317 30.56 -23.23 -3.77
N LEU A 318 31.74 -23.61 -3.29
CA LEU A 318 31.96 -23.90 -1.87
C LEU A 318 31.81 -22.65 -1.00
N GLU A 319 32.33 -21.52 -1.46
CA GLU A 319 32.20 -20.25 -0.75
C GLU A 319 30.73 -19.81 -0.64
N GLN A 320 29.99 -19.75 -1.75
CA GLN A 320 28.61 -19.27 -1.71
C GLN A 320 27.63 -20.29 -1.11
N GLY A 321 27.91 -21.60 -1.26
CA GLY A 321 27.03 -22.68 -0.82
C GLY A 321 27.27 -23.17 0.61
N LEU A 322 28.52 -23.21 1.06
CA LEU A 322 28.91 -23.90 2.31
C LEU A 322 29.52 -22.96 3.37
N SER A 323 30.03 -21.78 2.99
CA SER A 323 30.75 -20.89 3.93
C SER A 323 29.94 -20.56 5.18
N THR A 324 28.69 -20.11 5.02
CA THR A 324 27.85 -19.68 6.13
C THR A 324 27.57 -20.81 7.12
N ALA A 325 27.41 -22.05 6.62
CA ALA A 325 27.20 -23.23 7.46
C ALA A 325 28.48 -23.64 8.19
N LEU A 326 29.64 -23.58 7.53
CA LEU A 326 30.94 -23.88 8.14
C LEU A 326 31.34 -22.84 9.18
N VAL A 327 31.16 -21.55 8.90
CA VAL A 327 31.45 -20.47 9.85
C VAL A 327 30.64 -20.67 11.13
N LYS A 328 29.33 -20.94 11.02
CA LYS A 328 28.48 -21.22 12.19
C LYS A 328 28.96 -22.45 12.97
N ALA A 329 29.31 -23.54 12.28
CA ALA A 329 29.79 -24.76 12.93
C ALA A 329 31.14 -24.55 13.65
N LEU A 330 32.09 -23.85 13.02
CA LEU A 330 33.40 -23.55 13.60
C LEU A 330 33.31 -22.55 14.75
N SER A 331 32.44 -21.54 14.65
CA SER A 331 32.16 -20.63 15.76
C SER A 331 31.59 -21.38 16.97
N ALA A 332 30.67 -22.33 16.76
CA ALA A 332 30.12 -23.15 17.84
C ALA A 332 31.21 -24.00 18.53
N VAL A 333 32.13 -24.60 17.75
CA VAL A 333 33.30 -25.32 18.30
C VAL A 333 34.19 -24.39 19.13
N GLY A 334 34.44 -23.16 18.66
CA GLY A 334 35.25 -22.17 19.36
C GLY A 334 34.66 -21.72 20.70
N CYS A 335 33.34 -21.61 20.78
CA CYS A 335 32.63 -21.25 22.00
C CYS A 335 32.58 -22.40 23.01
N LEU A 336 32.20 -23.61 22.56
CA LEU A 336 32.00 -24.76 23.45
C LEU A 336 33.32 -25.42 23.90
N LYS A 337 34.37 -25.37 23.05
CA LYS A 337 35.65 -26.07 23.25
C LYS A 337 35.44 -27.54 23.68
N PRO A 338 34.75 -28.34 22.86
CA PRO A 338 34.23 -29.64 23.28
C PRO A 338 35.35 -30.62 23.63
N LYS A 339 35.32 -31.13 24.86
CA LYS A 339 36.04 -32.34 25.25
C LYS A 339 35.02 -33.40 25.58
N TYR A 340 34.85 -34.38 24.70
CA TYR A 340 33.99 -35.52 24.99
C TYR A 340 34.77 -36.57 25.80
N PRO A 341 34.16 -37.23 26.80
CA PRO A 341 34.79 -38.31 27.57
C PRO A 341 35.47 -39.34 26.67
N PHE A 342 36.71 -39.72 26.99
CA PHE A 342 37.49 -40.76 26.30
C PHE A 342 37.80 -40.51 24.81
N LEU A 343 37.49 -39.33 24.25
CA LEU A 343 37.85 -38.94 22.89
C LEU A 343 38.95 -37.88 22.86
N SER A 344 39.72 -37.84 21.77
CA SER A 344 40.66 -36.74 21.54
C SER A 344 39.92 -35.42 21.29
N LEU A 345 40.60 -34.30 21.53
CA LEU A 345 40.06 -32.96 21.27
C LEU A 345 39.67 -32.80 19.79
N HIS A 346 40.53 -33.27 18.88
CA HIS A 346 40.26 -33.24 17.44
C HIS A 346 39.00 -34.03 17.06
N ARG A 347 38.83 -35.25 17.58
CA ARG A 347 37.64 -36.06 17.27
C ARG A 347 36.35 -35.46 17.84
N SER A 348 36.41 -34.89 19.05
CA SER A 348 35.28 -34.22 19.68
C SER A 348 34.83 -32.99 18.87
N ALA A 349 35.78 -32.18 18.39
CA ALA A 349 35.51 -31.04 17.54
C ALA A 349 34.89 -31.45 16.18
N LEU A 350 35.40 -32.50 15.54
CA LEU A 350 34.86 -32.98 14.25
C LEU A 350 33.42 -33.48 14.37
N LEU A 351 33.08 -34.18 15.45
CA LEU A 351 31.71 -34.65 15.70
C LEU A 351 30.74 -33.47 15.87
N LEU A 352 31.17 -32.44 16.60
CA LEU A 352 30.38 -31.23 16.79
C LEU A 352 30.11 -30.54 15.44
N VAL A 353 31.14 -30.37 14.60
CA VAL A 353 30.98 -29.80 13.25
C VAL A 353 30.02 -30.65 12.40
N ALA A 354 30.15 -31.97 12.41
CA ALA A 354 29.28 -32.86 11.65
C ALA A 354 27.80 -32.74 12.10
N PHE A 355 27.54 -32.66 13.40
CA PHE A 355 26.19 -32.46 13.93
C PHE A 355 25.62 -31.08 13.56
N HIS A 356 26.42 -30.02 13.64
CA HIS A 356 25.98 -28.69 13.18
C HIS A 356 25.66 -28.67 11.68
N LEU A 357 26.48 -29.29 10.83
CA LEU A 357 26.21 -29.36 9.39
C LEU A 357 24.95 -30.16 9.07
N LYS A 358 24.71 -31.28 9.77
CA LYS A 358 23.50 -32.09 9.59
C LYS A 358 22.22 -31.37 10.05
N THR A 359 22.30 -30.57 11.11
CA THR A 359 21.15 -29.81 11.63
C THR A 359 20.85 -28.55 10.81
N LEU A 360 21.86 -27.92 10.21
CA LEU A 360 21.73 -26.69 9.42
C LEU A 360 21.43 -26.92 7.92
N ASN A 361 21.48 -28.16 7.43
CA ASN A 361 21.22 -28.46 6.02
C ASN A 361 19.74 -28.23 5.66
N PRO A 362 19.38 -27.25 4.79
CA PRO A 362 17.99 -26.97 4.46
C PRO A 362 17.31 -28.10 3.69
N ARG A 363 18.07 -28.92 2.96
CA ARG A 363 17.55 -30.03 2.14
C ARG A 363 17.30 -31.32 2.92
N SER A 364 17.70 -31.41 4.19
CA SER A 364 17.38 -32.59 5.01
C SER A 364 15.93 -32.54 5.50
N SER A 365 15.33 -33.72 5.70
CA SER A 365 13.98 -33.83 6.24
C SER A 365 13.91 -33.33 7.68
N GLU A 366 12.77 -32.78 8.08
CA GLU A 366 12.57 -32.25 9.44
C GLU A 366 12.79 -33.33 10.52
N HIS A 367 12.38 -34.57 10.26
CA HIS A 367 12.63 -35.70 11.16
C HIS A 367 14.15 -35.88 11.44
N VAL A 368 14.97 -35.92 10.39
CA VAL A 368 16.43 -36.05 10.52
C VAL A 368 17.03 -34.84 11.25
N LYS A 369 16.56 -33.62 10.98
CA LYS A 369 17.02 -32.43 11.71
C LYS A 369 16.71 -32.53 13.20
N THR A 370 15.49 -32.95 13.57
CA THR A 370 15.10 -33.10 14.98
C THR A 370 15.92 -34.16 15.69
N GLU A 371 16.19 -35.29 15.02
CA GLU A 371 17.03 -36.36 15.56
C GLU A 371 18.46 -35.88 15.82
N TYR A 372 19.10 -35.22 14.84
CA TYR A 372 20.45 -34.72 15.00
C TYR A 372 20.54 -33.55 15.99
N LYS A 373 19.48 -32.74 16.16
CA LYS A 373 19.40 -31.74 17.24
C LYS A 373 19.40 -32.39 18.63
N GLN A 374 18.67 -33.50 18.80
CA GLN A 374 18.67 -34.25 20.06
C GLN A 374 20.04 -34.90 20.33
N ARG A 375 20.67 -35.46 19.29
CA ARG A 375 22.03 -36.02 19.40
C ARG A 375 23.07 -34.96 19.75
N LEU A 376 22.95 -33.76 19.20
CA LEU A 376 23.80 -32.62 19.51
C LEU A 376 23.67 -32.20 20.98
N ARG A 377 22.44 -32.04 21.50
CA ARG A 377 22.22 -31.70 22.92
C ARG A 377 22.82 -32.74 23.86
N ARG A 378 22.60 -34.03 23.59
CA ARG A 378 23.20 -35.12 24.38
C ARG A 378 24.73 -35.07 24.34
N PHE A 379 25.30 -34.69 23.20
CA PHE A 379 26.75 -34.53 23.07
C PHE A 379 27.27 -33.36 23.91
N GLU A 380 26.58 -32.21 23.90
CA GLU A 380 26.88 -31.05 24.73
C GLU A 380 26.79 -31.37 26.23
N GLU A 381 25.70 -32.02 26.67
CA GLU A 381 25.51 -32.49 28.04
C GLU A 381 26.66 -33.41 28.51
N CYS A 382 27.12 -34.32 27.65
CA CYS A 382 28.26 -35.20 27.96
C CYS A 382 29.59 -34.44 28.05
N CYS A 383 29.77 -33.36 27.28
CA CYS A 383 30.94 -32.50 27.38
C CYS A 383 30.92 -31.69 28.69
N GLU A 384 29.76 -31.17 29.10
CA GLU A 384 29.58 -30.47 30.38
C GLU A 384 29.79 -31.40 31.58
N LEU A 385 29.43 -32.68 31.46
CA LEU A 385 29.62 -33.68 32.50
C LEU A 385 31.09 -33.80 32.95
N LEU A 386 32.05 -33.67 32.03
CA LEU A 386 33.48 -33.64 32.39
C LEU A 386 33.86 -32.41 33.22
N VAL A 387 33.35 -31.24 32.85
CA VAL A 387 33.58 -29.98 33.58
C VAL A 387 32.94 -30.06 34.97
N HIS A 388 31.74 -30.62 35.05
CA HIS A 388 31.02 -30.84 36.30
C HIS A 388 31.77 -31.79 37.23
N LEU A 389 32.19 -32.97 36.74
CA LEU A 389 32.96 -33.91 37.54
C LEU A 389 34.30 -33.32 38.00
N GLY A 390 34.97 -32.55 37.14
CA GLY A 390 36.21 -31.86 37.50
C GLY A 390 36.05 -30.84 38.63
N SER A 391 34.88 -30.22 38.79
CA SER A 391 34.63 -29.23 39.84
C SER A 391 34.06 -29.84 41.13
N THR A 392 33.31 -30.94 41.04
CA THR A 392 32.61 -31.54 42.20
C THR A 392 33.32 -32.71 42.84
N MET A 393 34.34 -33.30 42.20
CA MET A 393 35.05 -34.43 42.82
C MET A 393 35.93 -33.97 44.00
N PRO A 394 35.74 -34.54 45.21
CA PRO A 394 36.61 -34.26 46.35
C PRO A 394 38.01 -34.82 46.12
N ARG A 395 39.04 -34.11 46.60
CA ARG A 395 40.45 -34.54 46.47
C ARG A 395 40.78 -35.80 47.29
N ALA A 396 39.99 -36.07 48.34
CA ALA A 396 40.09 -37.26 49.15
C ALA A 396 39.00 -38.26 48.77
N PHE A 397 39.35 -39.54 48.71
CA PHE A 397 38.42 -40.61 48.37
C PHE A 397 37.31 -40.72 49.43
N GLN A 398 36.06 -40.60 49.00
CA GLN A 398 34.88 -40.85 49.83
C GLN A 398 34.24 -42.19 49.44
N PRO A 399 33.88 -43.05 50.43
CA PRO A 399 33.15 -44.29 50.18
C PRO A 399 31.74 -44.00 49.62
N ILE A 400 31.19 -44.95 48.85
CA ILE A 400 29.96 -44.78 48.04
C ILE A 400 28.78 -44.29 48.89
N ASP A 401 28.65 -44.78 50.12
CA ASP A 401 27.54 -44.46 51.03
C ASP A 401 27.54 -43.02 51.55
N GLN A 402 28.65 -42.30 51.40
CA GLN A 402 28.82 -40.92 51.87
C GLN A 402 28.83 -39.89 50.72
N ARG A 403 28.62 -40.33 49.48
CA ARG A 403 28.62 -39.44 48.31
C ARG A 403 27.24 -38.83 48.08
N PRO A 404 27.16 -37.56 47.64
CA PRO A 404 25.92 -36.99 47.17
C PRO A 404 25.35 -37.83 46.00
N PRO A 405 24.03 -38.11 45.98
CA PRO A 405 23.42 -38.96 44.96
C PRO A 405 23.58 -38.41 43.52
N ALA A 406 23.64 -37.08 43.37
CA ALA A 406 23.88 -36.42 42.09
C ALA A 406 25.31 -36.64 41.54
N LEU A 407 26.31 -36.72 42.44
CA LEU A 407 27.70 -36.98 42.07
C LEU A 407 27.86 -38.45 41.62
N GLU A 408 27.28 -39.38 42.36
CA GLU A 408 27.31 -40.81 42.02
C GLU A 408 26.59 -41.08 40.69
N HIS A 409 25.44 -40.45 40.43
CA HIS A 409 24.76 -40.54 39.13
C HIS A 409 25.60 -40.01 37.96
N SER A 410 26.29 -38.88 38.15
CA SER A 410 27.19 -38.29 37.14
C SER A 410 28.41 -39.17 36.88
N MET A 411 28.98 -39.79 37.93
CA MET A 411 30.10 -40.73 37.82
C MET A 411 29.69 -42.04 37.12
N GLN A 412 28.53 -42.59 37.44
CA GLN A 412 27.98 -43.77 36.76
C GLN A 412 27.72 -43.49 35.28
N THR A 413 27.21 -42.30 34.97
CA THR A 413 26.99 -41.85 33.58
C THR A 413 28.31 -41.71 32.82
N PHE A 414 29.35 -41.13 33.45
CA PHE A 414 30.70 -41.05 32.87
C PHE A 414 31.30 -42.43 32.55
N LEU A 415 31.28 -43.35 33.49
CA LEU A 415 31.79 -44.72 33.31
C LEU A 415 30.93 -45.52 32.32
N ALA A 416 29.63 -45.23 32.23
CA ALA A 416 28.77 -45.81 31.20
C ALA A 416 29.15 -45.32 29.79
N ILE A 417 29.66 -44.09 29.65
CA ILE A 417 30.17 -43.58 28.36
C ILE A 417 31.42 -44.36 27.94
N GLU A 418 32.31 -44.72 28.86
CA GLU A 418 33.47 -45.59 28.59
C GLU A 418 33.02 -46.97 28.08
N LYS A 419 32.09 -47.61 28.80
CA LYS A 419 31.55 -48.94 28.44
C LYS A 419 30.76 -48.91 27.11
N ARG A 420 30.10 -47.80 26.80
CA ARG A 420 29.41 -47.57 25.51
C ARG A 420 30.37 -47.12 24.40
N GLY A 421 31.57 -46.66 24.76
CA GLY A 421 32.57 -46.02 23.92
C GLY A 421 33.14 -46.88 22.80
N SER A 422 32.82 -48.17 22.76
CA SER A 422 33.18 -49.06 21.66
C SER A 422 32.02 -49.42 20.71
N LYS A 423 30.76 -49.02 20.99
CA LYS A 423 29.60 -49.42 20.15
C LYS A 423 28.74 -48.26 19.61
N TYR A 424 28.77 -47.08 20.24
CA TYR A 424 27.91 -45.96 19.84
C TYR A 424 28.49 -45.09 18.71
N LEU A 425 29.82 -45.05 18.56
CA LEU A 425 30.51 -44.23 17.55
C LEU A 425 30.72 -44.97 16.22
N ASP A 426 30.81 -46.31 16.22
CA ASP A 426 30.96 -47.11 15.01
C ASP A 426 29.68 -47.16 14.16
N LYS A 427 28.50 -47.07 14.78
CA LYS A 427 27.24 -47.00 14.02
C LYS A 427 27.04 -45.67 13.28
N SER A 428 27.76 -44.61 13.65
CA SER A 428 27.84 -43.38 12.85
C SER A 428 28.91 -43.42 11.75
N ALA A 429 29.81 -44.41 11.77
CA ALA A 429 30.86 -44.63 10.77
C ALA A 429 30.49 -45.71 9.74
N GLY A 430 29.28 -46.28 9.81
CA GLY A 430 28.70 -47.17 8.80
C GLY A 430 28.27 -46.44 7.53
N MET A 431 29.22 -45.83 6.82
CA MET A 431 29.11 -45.48 5.39
C MET A 431 30.46 -45.75 4.72
N THR A 432 30.94 -46.98 4.81
CA THR A 432 31.83 -47.55 3.79
C THR A 432 30.96 -48.41 2.88
N GLN A 433 31.03 -48.11 1.57
CA GLN A 433 30.38 -48.76 0.44
C GLN A 433 28.90 -48.43 0.16
N VAL A 434 28.66 -47.28 -0.49
CA VAL A 434 27.76 -47.21 -1.66
C VAL A 434 28.31 -46.15 -2.63
N GLY A 435 28.78 -46.61 -3.81
CA GLY A 435 28.71 -45.93 -5.10
C GLY A 435 29.41 -44.58 -5.28
N LEU A 436 30.63 -44.62 -5.85
CA LEU A 436 31.03 -43.65 -6.87
C LEU A 436 30.06 -43.75 -8.04
N VAL A 437 29.22 -42.73 -8.25
CA VAL A 437 28.83 -42.15 -9.55
C VAL A 437 28.60 -40.66 -9.35
#